data_AF-A0A257GUX7-F1
#
_entry.id   AF-A0A257GUX7-F1
#
_cell.length_a   1.000
_cell.length_b   1.000
_cell.length_c   1.000
_cell.angle_alpha   90.00
_cell.angle_beta   90.00
_cell.angle_gamma   90.00
#
_symmetry.space_group_name_H-M   'P 1'
#
loop_
_entity.id
_entity.type
_entity.pdbx_description
1 polymer ?
#
loop_
_entity_poly.entity_id
_entity_poly.type
_entity_poly.pdbx_seq_one_letter_code
_entity_poly.pdbx_strand_id
1 'polypeptide(L)'
;MSLSTSTLNSLNTGTATAKSAVDGATTAKEASERFLKLLVTQLQNQDPLNPVDNAQMTSQMAQISTVSGIEKLNTTVEGLNTQFVQMQAMQGAALVGKDVLLKGDKLSMVDNQPTGTFDLDSAATQVKVEVLTPAGVAVDTISMGPRIAGR
;
A
#
# COMPACT_ATOMS: atom_id res chain seq x y z
N MET A 1 -9.69 -30.83 5.85
CA MET A 1 -10.96 -30.82 5.07
C MET A 1 -10.94 -29.60 4.18
N SER A 2 -10.79 -29.83 2.87
CA SER A 2 -10.81 -28.82 1.81
C SER A 2 -12.25 -28.42 1.53
N LEU A 3 -12.57 -27.12 1.52
CA LEU A 3 -13.82 -26.61 0.97
C LEU A 3 -13.55 -25.71 -0.23
N SER A 4 -14.15 -26.14 -1.33
CA SER A 4 -14.00 -25.69 -2.71
C SER A 4 -14.50 -24.26 -2.98
N THR A 5 -13.75 -23.52 -3.80
CA THR A 5 -14.01 -22.15 -4.27
C THR A 5 -14.93 -22.08 -5.50
N SER A 6 -15.85 -23.03 -5.67
CA SER A 6 -16.62 -23.20 -6.90
C SER A 6 -17.95 -22.42 -6.96
N THR A 7 -18.30 -21.61 -5.97
CA THR A 7 -19.58 -20.87 -5.94
C THR A 7 -19.53 -19.45 -6.51
N LEU A 8 -18.35 -18.89 -6.83
CA LEU A 8 -18.25 -17.54 -7.41
C LEU A 8 -18.38 -17.48 -8.94
N ASN A 9 -18.46 -18.63 -9.64
CA ASN A 9 -18.50 -18.68 -11.11
C ASN A 9 -19.92 -18.69 -11.71
N SER A 10 -20.98 -18.66 -10.89
CA SER A 10 -22.36 -18.84 -11.38
C SER A 10 -23.16 -17.54 -11.60
N LEU A 11 -22.53 -16.37 -11.58
CA LEU A 11 -23.20 -15.10 -11.92
C LEU A 11 -22.73 -14.47 -13.24
N ASN A 12 -21.90 -15.16 -14.03
CA ASN A 12 -21.31 -14.61 -15.25
C ASN A 12 -21.82 -15.20 -16.58
N THR A 13 -23.02 -15.80 -16.62
CA THR A 13 -23.56 -16.29 -17.90
C THR A 13 -25.04 -16.02 -18.04
N GLY A 14 -25.36 -14.99 -18.85
CA GLY A 14 -26.63 -14.92 -19.56
C GLY A 14 -27.46 -13.66 -19.30
N THR A 15 -27.03 -12.53 -19.86
CA THR A 15 -27.90 -11.60 -20.62
C THR A 15 -27.03 -10.55 -21.29
N ALA A 16 -26.74 -10.77 -22.58
CA ALA A 16 -26.38 -9.69 -23.47
C ALA A 16 -27.62 -8.82 -23.66
N THR A 17 -27.62 -7.58 -23.14
CA THR A 17 -28.45 -6.48 -23.62
C THR A 17 -27.76 -5.17 -23.24
N ALA A 18 -27.44 -4.38 -24.27
CA ALA A 18 -27.04 -2.98 -24.24
C ALA A 18 -25.79 -2.62 -23.41
N LYS A 19 -24.63 -2.75 -24.07
CA LYS A 19 -23.55 -1.75 -23.96
C LYS A 19 -24.10 -0.42 -24.48
N SER A 20 -24.89 0.27 -23.65
CA SER A 20 -24.98 1.72 -23.75
C SER A 20 -23.65 2.23 -23.22
N ALA A 21 -22.76 2.57 -24.15
CA ALA A 21 -21.73 3.54 -23.85
C ALA A 21 -22.44 4.77 -23.29
N VAL A 22 -22.41 4.95 -21.97
CA VAL A 22 -22.56 6.28 -21.37
C VAL A 22 -21.26 7.00 -21.69
N ASP A 23 -21.16 7.39 -22.96
CA ASP A 23 -20.29 8.47 -23.41
C ASP A 23 -20.86 9.74 -22.76
N GLY A 24 -20.25 10.12 -21.65
CA GLY A 24 -20.74 11.20 -20.79
C GLY A 24 -20.69 10.85 -19.32
N ALA A 25 -19.52 10.42 -18.82
CA ALA A 25 -19.17 10.77 -17.46
C ALA A 25 -19.13 12.30 -17.42
N THR A 26 -20.29 12.93 -17.16
CA THR A 26 -20.34 14.35 -16.85
C THR A 26 -19.53 14.49 -15.59
N THR A 27 -18.27 14.89 -15.76
CA THR A 27 -17.39 15.17 -14.63
C THR A 27 -18.13 16.14 -13.71
N ALA A 28 -17.91 16.06 -12.39
CA ALA A 28 -18.54 17.00 -11.44
C ALA A 28 -18.43 18.46 -11.91
N LYS A 29 -17.34 18.76 -12.64
CA LYS A 29 -17.10 19.99 -13.37
C LYS A 29 -18.11 20.28 -14.48
N GLU A 30 -18.29 19.40 -15.47
CA GLU A 30 -19.27 19.59 -16.56
C GLU A 30 -20.72 19.66 -16.05
N ALA A 31 -21.05 18.86 -15.04
CA ALA A 31 -22.35 18.93 -14.40
C ALA A 31 -22.54 20.33 -13.75
N SER A 32 -21.49 20.87 -13.12
CA SER A 32 -21.57 22.19 -12.45
C SER A 32 -21.66 23.34 -13.44
N GLU A 33 -21.00 23.22 -14.59
CA GLU A 33 -21.07 24.17 -15.70
C GLU A 33 -22.46 24.16 -16.35
N ARG A 34 -23.09 22.99 -16.48
CA ARG A 34 -24.48 22.86 -16.95
C ARG A 34 -25.47 23.48 -15.96
N PHE A 35 -25.29 23.28 -14.65
CA PHE A 35 -26.10 23.94 -13.63
C PHE A 35 -25.96 25.47 -13.66
N LEU A 36 -24.73 26.00 -13.71
CA LEU A 36 -24.49 27.44 -13.84
C LEU A 36 -25.14 28.01 -15.10
N LYS A 37 -25.09 27.28 -16.21
CA LYS A 37 -25.75 27.68 -17.46
C LYS A 37 -27.27 27.71 -17.35
N LEU A 38 -27.88 26.70 -16.71
CA LEU A 38 -29.33 26.66 -16.45
C LEU A 38 -29.76 27.74 -15.45
N LEU A 39 -28.97 28.01 -14.41
CA LEU A 39 -29.19 29.08 -13.44
C LEU A 39 -29.22 30.46 -14.12
N VAL A 40 -28.23 30.74 -14.98
CA VAL A 40 -28.17 31.99 -15.76
C VAL A 40 -29.32 32.09 -16.77
N THR A 41 -29.69 30.97 -17.40
CA THR A 41 -30.80 30.93 -18.37
C THR A 41 -32.15 31.17 -17.68
N GLN A 42 -32.37 30.63 -16.48
CA GLN A 42 -33.58 30.89 -15.69
C GLN A 42 -33.64 32.34 -15.22
N LEU A 43 -32.53 32.92 -14.79
CA LEU A 43 -32.45 34.37 -14.46
C LEU A 43 -32.82 35.26 -15.66
N GLN A 44 -32.62 34.80 -16.90
CA GLN A 44 -32.99 35.50 -18.13
C GLN A 44 -34.44 35.24 -18.61
N ASN A 45 -35.13 34.19 -18.16
CA ASN A 45 -36.39 33.71 -18.76
C ASN A 45 -37.41 33.15 -17.73
N GLN A 46 -37.61 33.78 -16.57
CA GLN A 46 -38.61 33.29 -15.60
C GLN A 46 -40.05 33.63 -16.01
N ASP A 47 -40.73 32.67 -16.65
CA ASP A 47 -42.17 32.45 -16.50
C ASP A 47 -42.39 31.54 -15.25
N PRO A 48 -43.16 31.98 -14.25
CA PRO A 48 -43.18 31.45 -12.87
C PRO A 48 -43.72 30.02 -12.63
N LEU A 49 -43.99 29.20 -13.65
CA LEU A 49 -44.86 28.02 -13.48
C LEU A 49 -44.26 26.63 -13.34
N ASN A 50 -42.94 26.41 -13.17
CA ASN A 50 -42.44 25.08 -12.73
C ASN A 50 -41.08 25.12 -12.00
N PRO A 51 -41.06 25.34 -10.67
CA PRO A 51 -39.83 25.37 -9.87
C PRO A 51 -39.25 23.98 -9.50
N VAL A 52 -39.67 22.89 -10.15
CA VAL A 52 -39.41 21.50 -9.69
C VAL A 52 -38.11 20.87 -10.22
N ASP A 53 -37.52 21.36 -11.31
CA ASP A 53 -36.34 20.74 -11.97
C ASP A 53 -35.02 21.01 -11.20
N ASN A 54 -34.91 22.18 -10.59
CA ASN A 54 -33.65 22.63 -9.97
C ASN A 54 -33.24 21.80 -8.75
N ALA A 55 -34.19 21.38 -7.91
CA ALA A 55 -33.88 20.63 -6.69
C ALA A 55 -33.33 19.22 -6.99
N GLN A 56 -33.87 18.56 -8.02
CA GLN A 56 -33.46 17.22 -8.42
C GLN A 56 -32.10 17.23 -9.14
N MET A 57 -31.82 18.26 -9.94
CA MET A 57 -30.52 18.49 -10.55
C MET A 57 -29.45 18.78 -9.47
N THR A 58 -29.74 19.66 -8.49
CA THR A 58 -28.83 19.97 -7.38
C THR A 58 -28.54 18.74 -6.50
N SER A 59 -29.53 17.87 -6.28
CA SER A 59 -29.29 16.60 -5.55
C SER A 59 -28.35 15.65 -6.31
N GLN A 60 -28.53 15.54 -7.64
CA GLN A 60 -27.64 14.72 -8.48
C GLN A 60 -26.24 15.32 -8.56
N MET A 61 -26.13 16.65 -8.61
CA MET A 61 -24.86 17.38 -8.52
C MET A 61 -24.10 17.06 -7.25
N ALA A 62 -24.77 17.14 -6.09
CA ALA A 62 -24.16 16.85 -4.80
C ALA A 62 -23.64 15.41 -4.71
N GLN A 63 -24.38 14.46 -5.28
CA GLN A 63 -23.95 13.06 -5.37
C GLN A 63 -22.71 12.91 -6.25
N ILE A 64 -22.67 13.52 -7.44
CA ILE A 64 -21.51 13.48 -8.34
C ILE A 64 -20.29 14.17 -7.71
N SER A 65 -20.47 15.31 -7.03
CA SER A 65 -19.39 15.99 -6.32
C SER A 65 -18.82 15.16 -5.17
N THR A 66 -19.67 14.40 -4.47
CA THR A 66 -19.23 13.50 -3.39
C THR A 66 -18.41 12.34 -3.96
N VAL A 67 -18.85 11.72 -5.05
CA VAL A 67 -18.11 10.64 -5.72
C VAL A 67 -16.76 11.14 -6.25
N SER A 68 -16.75 12.29 -6.94
CA SER A 68 -15.51 12.89 -7.43
C SER A 68 -14.57 13.31 -6.29
N GLY A 69 -15.12 13.75 -5.16
CA GLY A 69 -14.37 13.99 -3.94
C GLY A 69 -13.68 12.72 -3.42
N ILE A 70 -14.39 11.60 -3.39
CA ILE A 70 -13.85 10.29 -2.99
C ILE A 70 -12.77 9.81 -3.97
N GLU A 71 -12.98 9.97 -5.28
CA GLU A 71 -11.96 9.64 -6.28
C GLU A 71 -10.68 10.45 -6.07
N LYS A 72 -10.81 11.76 -5.84
CA LYS A 72 -9.67 12.63 -5.56
C LYS A 72 -8.95 12.24 -4.27
N LEU A 73 -9.69 11.82 -3.23
CA LEU A 73 -9.10 11.29 -2.01
C LEU A 73 -8.32 10.00 -2.29
N ASN A 74 -8.87 9.07 -3.06
CA ASN A 74 -8.17 7.84 -3.44
C ASN A 74 -6.87 8.14 -4.18
N THR A 75 -6.89 9.02 -5.19
CA THR A 75 -5.66 9.44 -5.90
C THR A 75 -4.64 10.09 -4.97
N THR A 76 -5.10 10.89 -4.01
CA THR A 76 -4.20 11.52 -3.02
C THR A 76 -3.56 10.47 -2.12
N VAL A 77 -4.32 9.47 -1.68
CA VAL A 77 -3.82 8.34 -0.87
C VAL A 77 -2.82 7.49 -1.65
N GLU A 78 -3.08 7.21 -2.93
CA GLU A 78 -2.13 6.54 -3.82
C GLU A 78 -0.83 7.35 -3.97
N GLY A 79 -0.95 8.68 -4.14
CA GLY A 79 0.19 9.60 -4.14
C GLY A 79 1.02 9.53 -2.85
N LEU A 80 0.36 9.49 -1.69
CA LEU A 80 1.06 9.34 -0.40
C LEU A 80 1.79 7.99 -0.29
N ASN A 81 1.16 6.89 -0.74
CA ASN A 81 1.77 5.57 -0.71
C ASN A 81 3.03 5.51 -1.60
N THR A 82 2.96 6.06 -2.81
CA THR A 82 4.13 6.13 -3.70
C THR A 82 5.27 6.95 -3.09
N GLN A 83 4.97 8.06 -2.42
CA GLN A 83 5.96 8.86 -1.73
C GLN A 83 6.59 8.11 -0.54
N PHE A 84 5.80 7.31 0.19
CA PHE A 84 6.30 6.46 1.27
C PHE A 84 7.26 5.38 0.75
N VAL A 85 6.91 4.70 -0.35
CA VAL A 85 7.77 3.70 -1.00
C VAL A 85 9.09 4.34 -1.47
N GLN A 86 9.05 5.54 -2.04
CA GLN A 86 10.27 6.27 -2.42
C GLN A 86 11.14 6.60 -1.20
N MET A 87 10.54 6.99 -0.08
CA MET A 87 11.28 7.24 1.16
C MET A 87 11.95 5.97 1.70
N GLN A 88 11.26 4.83 1.65
CA GLN A 88 11.82 3.54 2.03
C GLN A 88 12.98 3.13 1.09
N ALA A 89 12.86 3.40 -0.21
CA ALA A 89 13.93 3.15 -1.17
C ALA A 89 15.17 4.03 -0.89
N MET A 90 14.99 5.30 -0.51
CA MET A 90 16.10 6.17 -0.09
C MET A 90 16.79 5.68 1.18
N GLN A 91 16.04 5.16 2.16
CA GLN A 91 16.63 4.50 3.34
C GLN A 91 17.45 3.28 2.95
N GLY A 92 16.97 2.47 2.00
CA GLY A 92 17.74 1.35 1.43
C GLY A 92 19.00 1.81 0.70
N ALA A 93 18.93 2.89 -0.08
CA ALA A 93 20.09 3.47 -0.76
C ALA A 93 21.16 3.97 0.24
N ALA A 94 20.75 4.46 1.41
CA ALA A 94 21.68 4.87 2.47
C ALA A 94 22.44 3.70 3.12
N LEU A 95 21.95 2.46 2.95
CA LEU A 95 22.64 1.24 3.39
C LEU A 95 23.69 0.75 2.38
N VAL A 96 23.72 1.29 1.16
CA VAL A 96 24.75 0.92 0.17
C VAL A 96 26.12 1.35 0.68
N GLY A 97 27.03 0.38 0.82
CA GLY A 97 28.36 0.59 1.38
C GLY A 97 28.41 0.70 2.90
N LYS A 98 27.32 0.36 3.61
CA LYS A 98 27.31 0.16 5.06
C LYS A 98 27.36 -1.32 5.39
N ASP A 99 28.01 -1.66 6.50
CA ASP A 99 27.95 -3.00 7.07
C ASP A 99 26.61 -3.21 7.76
N VAL A 100 25.91 -4.29 7.40
CA VAL A 100 24.62 -4.66 7.99
C VAL A 100 24.71 -6.04 8.61
N LEU A 101 24.10 -6.20 9.78
CA LEU A 101 24.03 -7.48 10.48
C LEU A 101 22.82 -8.26 9.98
N LEU A 102 23.08 -9.45 9.45
CA LEU A 102 22.05 -10.38 9.00
C LEU A 102 21.95 -11.54 9.99
N LYS A 103 20.74 -12.04 10.23
CA LYS A 103 20.55 -13.26 11.02
C LYS A 103 21.04 -14.44 10.19
N GLY A 104 22.04 -15.15 10.68
CA GLY A 104 22.59 -16.33 10.04
C GLY A 104 23.73 -16.93 10.84
N ASP A 105 24.16 -18.10 10.39
CA ASP A 105 25.28 -18.90 10.90
C ASP A 105 26.52 -18.81 9.99
N LYS A 106 26.44 -18.03 8.91
CA LYS A 106 27.53 -17.81 7.96
C LYS A 106 28.25 -16.52 8.27
N LEU A 107 29.56 -16.62 8.42
CA LEU A 107 30.46 -15.47 8.56
C LEU A 107 31.17 -15.25 7.23
N SER A 108 31.09 -14.03 6.70
CA SER A 108 31.94 -13.59 5.60
C SER A 108 33.22 -13.00 6.17
N MET A 109 34.37 -13.40 5.65
CA MET A 109 35.64 -12.76 6.00
C MET A 109 35.82 -11.51 5.15
N VAL A 110 35.82 -10.35 5.80
CA VAL A 110 36.27 -9.08 5.22
C VAL A 110 37.60 -8.74 5.89
N ASP A 111 38.64 -8.46 5.11
CA ASP A 111 39.99 -8.12 5.60
C ASP A 111 40.58 -9.12 6.61
N ASN A 112 40.32 -10.42 6.39
CA ASN A 112 40.84 -11.52 7.21
C ASN A 112 40.42 -11.50 8.69
N GLN A 113 39.36 -10.74 9.04
CA GLN A 113 38.76 -10.75 10.37
C GLN A 113 37.25 -11.05 10.27
N PRO A 114 36.78 -12.22 10.72
CA PRO A 114 35.35 -12.50 10.77
C PRO A 114 34.72 -11.66 11.88
N THR A 115 33.75 -10.84 11.53
CA THR A 115 32.93 -10.10 12.50
C THR A 115 31.54 -10.70 12.55
N GLY A 116 31.03 -10.85 13.77
CA GLY A 116 29.72 -11.43 14.01
C GLY A 116 29.25 -11.05 15.40
N THR A 117 27.93 -10.97 15.55
CA THR A 117 27.28 -10.76 16.84
C THR A 117 26.25 -11.84 17.03
N PHE A 118 26.03 -12.24 18.27
CA PHE A 118 24.97 -13.15 18.64
C PHE A 118 24.03 -12.43 19.63
N ASP A 119 22.79 -12.91 19.72
CA ASP A 119 21.77 -12.36 20.60
C ASP A 119 21.30 -13.51 21.49
N LEU A 120 21.20 -13.28 22.80
CA LEU A 120 20.77 -14.28 23.78
C LEU A 120 19.34 -13.98 24.21
N ASP A 121 18.44 -14.93 24.00
CA ASP A 121 17.05 -14.83 24.49
C ASP A 121 16.97 -14.82 26.03
N SER A 122 17.95 -15.42 26.71
CA SER A 122 18.01 -15.48 28.18
C SER A 122 19.46 -15.51 28.68
N ALA A 123 19.68 -15.18 29.95
CA ALA A 123 21.00 -15.23 30.56
C ALA A 123 21.55 -16.67 30.53
N ALA A 124 22.79 -16.83 30.06
CA ALA A 124 23.49 -18.10 29.97
C ALA A 124 24.69 -18.12 30.92
N THR A 125 24.87 -19.20 31.67
CA THR A 125 26.04 -19.39 32.55
C THR A 125 27.31 -19.69 31.77
N GLN A 126 27.18 -20.22 30.55
CA GLN A 126 28.30 -20.49 29.66
C GLN A 126 27.88 -20.31 28.21
N VAL A 127 28.60 -19.46 27.48
CA VAL A 127 28.47 -19.28 26.03
C VAL A 127 29.71 -19.83 25.35
N LYS A 128 29.50 -20.69 24.35
CA LYS A 128 30.57 -21.25 23.51
C LYS A 128 30.26 -20.97 22.04
N VAL A 129 31.22 -20.39 21.33
CA VAL A 129 31.15 -20.14 19.89
C VAL A 129 32.09 -21.13 19.21
N GLU A 130 31.52 -22.00 18.38
CA GLU A 130 32.29 -22.94 17.57
C GLU A 130 32.41 -22.41 16.15
N VAL A 131 33.61 -22.43 15.59
CA VAL A 131 33.86 -22.08 14.19
C VAL A 131 33.94 -23.38 13.40
N LEU A 132 32.97 -23.63 12.53
CA LEU A 132 32.88 -24.86 11.74
C LEU A 132 33.29 -24.62 10.29
N THR A 133 33.92 -25.63 9.68
CA THR A 133 34.11 -25.69 8.22
C THR A 133 32.78 -25.97 7.50
N PRO A 134 32.69 -25.76 6.17
CA PRO A 134 31.54 -26.20 5.37
C PRO A 134 31.23 -27.70 5.48
N ALA A 135 32.21 -28.53 5.89
CA ALA A 135 32.03 -29.95 6.13
C ALA A 135 31.51 -30.29 7.54
N GLY A 136 31.22 -29.28 8.38
CA GLY A 136 30.71 -29.46 9.74
C GLY A 136 31.78 -29.81 10.77
N VAL A 137 33.07 -29.76 10.42
CA VAL A 137 34.17 -30.01 11.35
C VAL A 137 34.52 -28.71 12.08
N ALA A 138 34.57 -28.75 13.42
CA ALA A 138 34.98 -27.62 14.25
C ALA A 138 36.48 -27.33 14.09
N VAL A 139 36.81 -26.12 13.63
CA VAL A 139 38.18 -25.61 13.48
C VAL A 139 38.65 -24.95 14.76
N ASP A 140 37.74 -24.24 15.45
CA ASP A 140 38.05 -23.53 16.68
C ASP A 140 36.85 -23.49 17.61
N THR A 141 37.11 -23.29 18.90
CA THR A 141 36.12 -23.16 19.96
C THR A 141 36.52 -22.00 20.87
N ILE A 142 35.70 -20.97 20.90
CA ILE A 142 35.87 -19.82 21.77
C ILE A 142 34.86 -19.94 22.93
N SER A 143 35.36 -20.04 24.15
CA SER A 143 34.51 -19.99 25.36
C SER A 143 34.44 -18.55 25.88
N MET A 144 33.23 -18.01 25.94
CA MET A 144 32.98 -16.61 26.34
C MET A 144 32.49 -16.46 27.79
N GLY A 145 32.31 -17.57 28.51
CA GLY A 145 31.83 -17.56 29.89
C GLY A 145 30.35 -17.16 30.03
N PRO A 146 29.92 -16.72 31.23
CA PRO A 146 28.55 -16.32 31.47
C PRO A 146 28.20 -14.99 30.79
N ARG A 147 27.00 -14.89 30.22
CA ARG A 147 26.45 -13.71 29.55
C ARG A 147 24.99 -13.51 29.93
N ILE A 148 24.54 -12.26 29.97
CA ILE A 148 23.13 -11.91 30.19
C ILE A 148 22.34 -11.98 28.86
N ALA A 149 21.02 -11.87 28.94
CA ALA A 149 20.17 -11.76 27.75
C ALA A 149 20.46 -10.46 26.97
N GLY A 150 20.25 -10.51 25.66
CA GLY A 150 20.50 -9.40 24.73
C GLY A 150 21.78 -9.57 23.91
N ARG A 151 22.25 -8.44 23.36
CA ARG A 151 23.46 -8.35 22.53
C ARG A 151 24.69 -7.94 23.30
#